data_AF-A0A6J4CXM3-F1
#
_entry.id   AF-A0A6J4CXM3-F1
#
_cell.length_a   1.000
_cell.length_b   1.000
_cell.length_c   1.000
_cell.angle_alpha   90.00
_cell.angle_beta   90.00
_cell.angle_gamma   90.00
#
_symmetry.space_group_name_H-M   'P 1'
#
loop_
_entity.id
_entity.type
_entity.pdbx_description
1 polymer ?
#
loop_
_entity_poly.entity_id
_entity_poly.type
_entity_poly.pdbx_seq_one_letter_code
_entity_poly.pdbx_strand_id
1 'polypeptide(L)' 'MFSLTWNAPLEAFTDKNQFFGGVGVDGVYLHLHKAHEFLGMRALPTFIVNDIIKNPQGESYLKDYSAHLKQVFHK' A
#
# COMPACT_ATOMS: atom_id res chain seq x y z
N MET A 1 9.58 -2.56 0.87
CA MET A 1 8.50 -1.57 0.70
C MET A 1 7.82 -1.89 -0.61
N PHE A 2 6.50 -2.06 -0.61
CA PHE A 2 5.73 -2.00 -1.84
C PHE A 2 5.15 -0.59 -2.01
N SER A 3 5.17 -0.09 -3.24
CA SER A 3 4.56 1.19 -3.63
C SER A 3 3.50 0.88 -4.68
N LEU A 4 2.23 1.05 -4.33
CA LEU A 4 1.10 0.49 -5.05
C LEU A 4 0.13 1.60 -5.47
N THR A 5 -0.55 1.38 -6.60
CA THR A 5 -1.62 2.26 -7.07
C THR A 5 -2.86 1.41 -7.37
N TRP A 6 -4.00 1.78 -6.79
CA TRP A 6 -5.26 1.04 -6.93
C TRP A 6 -6.42 1.99 -7.21
N ASN A 7 -7.38 1.53 -8.00
CA ASN A 7 -8.66 2.22 -8.13
C ASN A 7 -9.68 1.80 -7.05
N ALA A 8 -9.42 0.73 -6.31
CA ALA A 8 -10.28 0.40 -5.18
C ALA A 8 -10.08 1.43 -4.06
N PRO A 9 -11.16 1.81 -3.34
CA PRO A 9 -11.05 2.66 -2.16
C PRO A 9 -10.37 1.90 -1.01
N LEU A 10 -9.83 2.62 -0.03
CA LEU A 10 -9.06 2.02 1.06
C LEU A 10 -9.91 1.06 1.92
N GLU A 11 -11.19 1.38 2.09
CA GLU A 11 -12.16 0.62 2.87
C GLU A 11 -12.36 -0.79 2.32
N ALA A 12 -12.15 -1.02 1.03
CA ALA A 12 -12.21 -2.36 0.44
C ALA A 12 -11.21 -3.33 1.10
N PHE A 13 -10.09 -2.80 1.60
CA PHE A 13 -9.02 -3.54 2.27
C PHE A 13 -9.19 -3.63 3.78
N THR A 14 -9.74 -2.60 4.42
CA THR A 14 -9.76 -2.48 5.89
C THR A 14 -11.12 -2.82 6.53
N ASP A 15 -12.23 -2.67 5.80
CA ASP A 15 -13.56 -3.04 6.27
C ASP A 15 -13.77 -4.56 6.18
N LYS A 16 -14.12 -5.16 7.32
CA LYS A 16 -14.37 -6.61 7.46
C LYS A 16 -15.55 -7.10 6.63
N ASN A 17 -16.49 -6.22 6.32
CA ASN A 17 -17.69 -6.56 5.55
C ASN A 17 -17.50 -6.31 4.03
N GLN A 18 -16.34 -5.80 3.62
CA GLN A 18 -16.05 -5.54 2.21
C GLN A 18 -15.24 -6.66 1.55
N PHE A 19 -14.87 -6.45 0.29
CA PHE A 19 -14.37 -7.48 -0.63
C PHE A 19 -13.18 -8.28 -0.09
N PHE A 20 -12.22 -7.63 0.57
CA PHE A 20 -11.05 -8.32 1.13
C PHE A 20 -11.23 -8.76 2.59
N GLY A 21 -12.41 -8.60 3.18
CA GLY A 21 -12.69 -9.07 4.54
C GLY A 21 -11.83 -8.42 5.62
N GLY A 22 -11.36 -7.19 5.39
CA GLY A 22 -10.60 -6.42 6.38
C GLY A 22 -9.19 -6.93 6.65
N VAL A 23 -8.59 -7.72 5.75
CA VAL A 23 -7.22 -8.25 5.92
C VAL A 23 -6.12 -7.20 5.74
N GLY A 24 -6.47 -5.99 5.29
CA GLY A 24 -5.54 -4.92 4.98
C GLY A 24 -4.77 -5.15 3.67
N VAL A 25 -4.01 -4.13 3.26
CA VAL A 25 -3.26 -4.15 1.99
C VAL A 25 -2.18 -5.23 2.00
N ASP A 26 -1.38 -5.33 3.07
CA ASP A 26 -0.34 -6.35 3.17
C ASP A 26 -0.90 -7.77 3.26
N GLY A 27 -2.13 -7.94 3.78
CA GLY A 27 -2.85 -9.22 3.76
C GLY A 27 -3.18 -9.67 2.35
N VAL A 28 -3.65 -8.76 1.49
CA VAL A 28 -3.86 -9.05 0.05
C VAL A 28 -2.55 -9.41 -0.64
N TYR A 29 -1.46 -8.75 -0.27
CA TYR A 29 -0.12 -8.94 -0.83
C TYR A 29 0.74 -9.98 -0.08
N LEU A 30 0.14 -10.81 0.78
CA LEU A 30 0.87 -11.79 1.61
C LEU A 30 1.80 -12.69 0.79
N HIS A 31 1.31 -13.19 -0.34
CA HIS A 31 2.08 -14.05 -1.24
C HIS A 31 3.36 -13.36 -1.76
N LEU A 32 3.30 -12.07 -2.06
CA LEU A 32 4.46 -11.29 -2.48
C LEU A 32 5.42 -11.01 -1.32
N HIS A 33 4.90 -10.68 -0.13
CA HIS A 33 5.73 -10.57 1.07
C HIS A 33 6.49 -11.88 1.35
N LYS A 34 5.81 -13.04 1.30
CA LYS A 34 6.45 -14.34 1.55
C LYS A 34 7.47 -14.74 0.50
N ALA A 35 7.25 -14.40 -0.77
CA ALA A 35 8.27 -14.61 -1.79
C ALA A 35 9.57 -13.83 -1.49
N HIS A 36 9.47 -12.61 -0.96
CA HIS A 36 10.63 -11.80 -0.59
C HIS A 36 11.27 -12.25 0.73
N GLU A 37 10.46 -12.59 1.73
CA GLU A 37 10.93 -13.16 3.00
C GLU A 37 11.68 -14.48 2.78
N PHE A 38 11.25 -15.32 1.83
CA PHE A 38 11.93 -16.56 1.48
C PHE A 38 13.38 -16.32 1.01
N LEU A 39 13.64 -15.17 0.39
CA LEU A 39 14.98 -14.73 -0.03
C LEU A 39 15.76 -14.02 1.09
N GLY A 40 15.21 -13.96 2.31
CA GLY A 40 15.83 -13.33 3.48
C GLY A 40 15.61 -11.81 3.59
N MET A 41 14.76 -11.22 2.76
CA MET A 41 14.44 -9.80 2.85
C MET A 41 13.45 -9.52 3.99
N ARG A 42 13.40 -8.25 4.43
CA ARG A 42 12.43 -7.77 5.42
C ARG A 42 11.53 -6.70 4.81
N ALA A 43 10.26 -6.75 5.16
CA ALA A 43 9.30 -5.74 4.74
C ALA A 43 9.65 -4.37 5.35
N LEU A 44 9.45 -3.33 4.54
CA LEU A 44 9.38 -1.93 4.97
C LEU A 44 7.92 -1.48 4.78
N PRO A 45 7.42 -0.48 5.52
CA PRO A 45 6.04 -0.02 5.44
C PRO A 45 5.56 0.19 4.00
N THR A 46 4.45 -0.43 3.64
CA THR A 46 3.84 -0.33 2.31
C THR A 46 3.24 1.07 2.12
N PHE A 47 3.42 1.61 0.91
CA PHE A 47 2.76 2.82 0.44
C PHE A 47 1.70 2.44 -0.60
N ILE A 48 0.50 3.01 -0.50
CA ILE A 48 -0.58 2.80 -1.46
C ILE A 48 -1.34 4.10 -1.68
N VAL A 49 -1.77 4.31 -2.92
CA VAL A 49 -2.78 5.33 -3.27
C VAL A 49 -4.01 4.64 -3.84
N ASN A 50 -5.19 5.07 -3.37
CA ASN A 50 -6.50 4.51 -3.69
C ASN A 50 -7.30 5.46 -4.58
N ASP A 51 -8.38 4.97 -5.20
CA ASP A 51 -9.30 5.73 -6.08
C ASP A 51 -8.63 6.52 -7.23
N ILE A 52 -7.47 6.07 -7.72
CA ILE A 52 -6.65 6.86 -8.66
C ILE A 52 -7.30 7.19 -10.01
N ILE A 53 -8.31 6.42 -10.45
CA ILE A 53 -9.02 6.68 -11.72
C ILE A 53 -10.28 7.52 -11.48
N LYS A 54 -11.06 7.21 -10.44
CA LYS A 54 -12.31 7.90 -10.14
C LYS A 54 -12.11 9.28 -9.50
N ASN A 55 -11.02 9.45 -8.75
CA ASN A 55 -10.70 10.68 -8.04
C ASN A 55 -9.18 10.94 -8.06
N PRO A 56 -8.59 11.33 -9.19
CA PRO A 56 -7.14 11.54 -9.29
C PRO A 56 -6.67 12.75 -8.48
N GLN A 57 -5.74 12.54 -7.54
CA GLN A 57 -5.15 13.55 -6.66
C GLN A 57 -3.60 13.58 -6.79
N GLY A 58 -3.11 13.80 -8.02
CA GLY A 58 -1.68 13.65 -8.37
C GLY A 58 -0.70 14.41 -7.46
N GLU A 59 -1.00 15.66 -7.11
CA GLU A 59 -0.14 16.47 -6.23
C GLU A 59 -0.08 15.90 -4.81
N SER A 60 -1.21 15.42 -4.26
CA SER A 60 -1.23 14.77 -2.95
C SER A 60 -0.40 13.50 -2.97
N TYR A 61 -0.55 12.67 -4.02
CA TYR A 61 0.21 11.43 -4.14
C TYR A 61 1.72 11.67 -4.08
N LEU A 62 2.21 12.71 -4.78
CA LEU A 62 3.62 13.08 -4.75
C LEU A 62 4.07 13.57 -3.37
N LYS A 63 3.25 14.40 -2.72
CA LYS A 63 3.52 14.91 -1.37
C LYS A 63 3.59 13.77 -0.35
N ASP A 64 2.59 12.90 -0.35
CA ASP A 64 2.43 11.80 0.60
C ASP A 64 3.51 10.73 0.39
N TYR A 65 3.83 10.42 -0.87
CA TYR A 65 4.92 9.50 -1.18
C TYR A 65 6.28 10.07 -0.77
N SER A 66 6.53 11.36 -1.01
CA SER A 66 7.75 12.02 -0.55
C SER A 66 7.87 11.93 0.97
N ALA A 67 6.81 12.25 1.72
CA ALA A 67 6.78 12.12 3.18
C ALA A 67 7.06 10.68 3.65
N HIS A 68 6.45 9.69 3.01
CA HIS A 68 6.67 8.27 3.30
C HIS A 68 8.13 7.85 3.11
N LEU A 69 8.74 8.26 1.99
CA LEU A 69 10.15 7.96 1.71
C LEU A 69 11.08 8.58 2.75
N LYS A 70 10.83 9.83 3.18
CA LYS A 70 11.60 10.47 4.24
C LYS A 70 11.46 9.73 5.57
N GLN A 71 10.27 9.27 5.91
CA GLN A 71 10.02 8.49 7.12
C GLN A 71 10.74 7.13 7.10
N VAL A 72 10.69 6.42 5.97
CA VAL A 72 11.24 5.06 5.85
C VAL A 72 12.77 5.05 5.71
N PHE A 73 13.34 6.02 4.99
CA PHE A 73 14.77 6.04 4.66
C PHE A 73 15.57 7.15 5.35
N HIS A 74 14.93 8.01 6.14
CA HIS A 74 15.56 9.15 6.82
C HIS A 74 16.34 10.07 5.86
N LYS A 75 15.79 10.29 4.66
CA LYS A 75 16.35 11.17 3.62
C LYS A 75 15.61 12.50 3.52
#